data_AF-A0A9P7T434-F1
#
_entry.id   AF-A0A9P7T434-F1
#
_cell.length_a   1.000
_cell.length_b   1.000
_cell.length_c   1.000
_cell.angle_alpha   90.00
_cell.angle_beta   90.00
_cell.angle_gamma   90.00
#
_symmetry.space_group_name_H-M   'P 1'
#
loop_
_entity.id
_entity.type
_entity.pdbx_description
1 polymer ?
#
loop_
_entity_poly.entity_id
_entity_poly.type
_entity_poly.pdbx_seq_one_letter_code
_entity_poly.pdbx_strand_id
1 'polypeptide(L)'
;MFAPGTPNAEQHFCVGDLTRWSGIKRCGWAMHTGHYAAHNIHQLVLQRYTGQEPAFVELDEVAPMIGLAVGAKAVASGPEGTIFGEDVLKAYFKNDLGFTICWDWMGLGGRNKQEPAA
;
A
#
# COMPACT_ATOMS: atom_id res chain seq x y z
N MET A 1 -8.63 2.00 -21.38
CA MET A 1 -8.15 1.10 -22.45
C MET A 1 -7.06 1.83 -23.22
N PHE A 2 -5.93 1.18 -23.51
CA PHE A 2 -4.79 1.81 -24.20
C PHE A 2 -5.09 2.05 -25.69
N ALA A 3 -4.45 3.05 -26.29
CA ALA A 3 -4.56 3.29 -27.72
C ALA A 3 -3.96 2.11 -28.53
N PRO A 4 -4.53 1.75 -29.70
CA PRO A 4 -3.95 0.71 -30.55
C PRO A 4 -2.47 1.00 -30.85
N GLY A 5 -1.62 -0.03 -30.75
CA GLY A 5 -0.17 0.10 -30.96
C GLY A 5 0.63 0.59 -29.76
N THR A 6 0.00 0.83 -28.60
CA THR A 6 0.73 1.13 -27.36
C THR A 6 1.61 -0.06 -26.97
N PRO A 7 2.94 0.11 -26.82
CA PRO A 7 3.82 -0.98 -26.38
C PRO A 7 3.36 -1.56 -25.03
N ASN A 8 3.47 -2.89 -24.91
CA ASN A 8 3.14 -3.63 -23.69
C ASN A 8 1.69 -3.45 -23.19
N ALA A 9 0.73 -3.08 -24.05
CA ALA A 9 -0.68 -2.82 -23.70
C ALA A 9 -1.37 -3.85 -22.80
N GLU A 10 -0.86 -5.09 -22.76
CA GLU A 10 -1.39 -6.21 -21.99
C GLU A 10 -0.76 -6.34 -20.58
N GLN A 11 0.35 -5.64 -20.31
CA GLN A 11 1.15 -5.79 -19.09
C GLN A 11 1.51 -4.42 -18.51
N HIS A 12 0.52 -3.77 -17.90
CA HIS A 12 0.69 -2.45 -17.26
C HIS A 12 0.37 -2.52 -15.78
N PHE A 13 1.33 -2.08 -14.96
CA PHE A 13 1.15 -1.93 -13.52
C PHE A 13 1.34 -0.47 -13.15
N CYS A 14 0.47 0.04 -12.30
CA CYS A 14 0.58 1.37 -11.73
C CYS A 14 0.44 1.24 -10.22
N VAL A 15 1.34 1.86 -9.46
CA VAL A 15 1.40 1.78 -8.00
C VAL A 15 1.73 3.14 -7.40
N GLY A 16 1.53 3.27 -6.09
CA GLY A 16 1.80 4.53 -5.38
C GLY A 16 1.02 5.71 -5.96
N ASP A 17 1.51 6.92 -5.76
CA ASP A 17 0.80 8.17 -6.08
C ASP A 17 0.42 8.34 -7.55
N LEU A 18 1.07 7.60 -8.47
CA LEU A 18 0.72 7.62 -9.89
C LEU A 18 -0.66 7.01 -10.18
N THR A 19 -1.15 6.12 -9.31
CA THR A 19 -2.47 5.49 -9.49
C THR A 19 -3.60 6.50 -9.26
N ARG A 20 -4.59 6.51 -10.13
CA ARG A 20 -5.82 7.28 -9.88
C ARG A 20 -6.64 6.56 -8.81
N TRP A 21 -6.70 7.11 -7.60
CA TRP A 21 -7.41 6.55 -6.44
C TRP A 21 -7.94 7.67 -5.55
N SER A 22 -8.90 7.36 -4.68
CA SER A 22 -9.66 8.32 -3.87
C SER A 22 -8.90 8.93 -2.68
N GLY A 23 -7.62 8.59 -2.44
CA GLY A 23 -6.82 9.13 -1.32
C GLY A 23 -5.35 9.45 -1.63
N ILE A 24 -4.70 10.21 -0.73
CA ILE A 24 -3.24 10.49 -0.77
C ILE A 24 -2.49 9.25 -0.27
N LYS A 25 -1.56 8.74 -1.07
CA LYS A 25 -0.93 7.44 -0.82
C LYS A 25 0.34 7.66 -0.02
N ARG A 26 0.18 7.66 1.30
CA ARG A 26 1.31 7.63 2.24
C ARG A 26 2.21 6.42 1.95
N CYS A 27 3.40 6.43 2.53
CA CYS A 27 4.40 5.36 2.40
C CYS A 27 3.78 3.95 2.53
N GLY A 28 2.88 3.72 3.48
CA GLY A 28 2.22 2.42 3.66
C GLY A 28 1.43 1.95 2.45
N TRP A 29 0.56 2.79 1.89
CA TRP A 29 -0.22 2.41 0.71
C TRP A 29 0.66 2.27 -0.54
N ALA A 30 1.67 3.14 -0.69
CA ALA A 30 2.65 3.02 -1.76
C ALA A 30 3.42 1.68 -1.69
N MET A 31 3.85 1.27 -0.48
CA MET A 31 4.50 -0.02 -0.28
C MET A 31 3.55 -1.20 -0.51
N HIS A 32 2.31 -1.12 -0.02
CA HIS A 32 1.32 -2.18 -0.18
C HIS A 32 0.97 -2.41 -1.65
N THR A 33 0.68 -1.33 -2.39
CA THR A 33 0.43 -1.40 -3.84
C THR A 33 1.66 -1.90 -4.60
N GLY A 34 2.86 -1.47 -4.22
CA GLY A 34 4.12 -1.98 -4.76
C GLY A 34 4.30 -3.49 -4.56
N HIS A 35 3.97 -3.99 -3.36
CA HIS A 35 4.01 -5.42 -3.06
C HIS A 35 3.05 -6.22 -3.96
N TYR A 36 1.82 -5.74 -4.14
CA TYR A 36 0.81 -6.42 -4.97
C TYR A 36 1.22 -6.45 -6.43
N ALA A 37 1.73 -5.35 -6.96
CA ALA A 37 2.26 -5.31 -8.32
C ALA A 37 3.45 -6.28 -8.50
N ALA A 38 4.39 -6.31 -7.54
CA ALA A 38 5.52 -7.24 -7.59
C ALA A 38 5.06 -8.70 -7.56
N HIS A 39 4.09 -9.05 -6.71
CA HIS A 39 3.49 -10.39 -6.68
C HIS A 39 2.85 -10.73 -8.03
N ASN A 40 2.03 -9.85 -8.58
CA ASN A 40 1.35 -10.11 -9.86
C ASN A 40 2.32 -10.22 -11.04
N ILE A 41 3.39 -9.39 -11.07
CA ILE A 41 4.48 -9.52 -12.05
C ILE A 41 5.15 -10.88 -11.92
N HIS A 42 5.44 -11.33 -10.69
CA HIS A 42 6.02 -12.64 -10.44
C HIS A 42 5.10 -13.78 -10.90
N GLN A 43 3.78 -13.68 -10.67
CA GLN A 43 2.81 -14.66 -11.19
C GLN A 43 2.82 -14.73 -12.72
N LEU A 44 2.89 -13.58 -13.41
CA LEU A 44 3.00 -13.55 -14.87
C LEU A 44 4.30 -14.18 -15.38
N VAL A 45 5.41 -13.96 -14.67
CA VAL A 45 6.70 -14.60 -14.98
C VAL A 45 6.56 -16.11 -14.84
N LEU A 46 6.01 -16.61 -13.74
CA LEU A 46 5.78 -18.05 -13.55
C LEU A 46 4.89 -18.63 -14.65
N GLN A 47 3.75 -18.00 -14.95
CA GLN A 47 2.88 -18.44 -16.04
C GLN A 47 3.64 -18.59 -17.36
N ARG A 48 4.49 -17.62 -17.71
CA ARG A 48 5.27 -17.63 -18.95
C ARG A 48 6.29 -18.78 -19.01
N TYR A 49 6.93 -19.13 -17.90
CA TYR A 49 8.04 -20.09 -17.90
C TYR A 49 7.64 -21.51 -17.47
N THR A 50 6.57 -21.67 -16.70
CA THR A 50 6.14 -22.97 -16.16
C THR A 50 4.74 -23.38 -16.60
N GLY A 51 3.96 -22.47 -17.20
CA GLY A 51 2.55 -22.71 -17.53
C GLY A 51 1.64 -22.71 -16.30
N GLN A 52 2.13 -22.30 -15.14
CA GLN A 52 1.33 -22.21 -13.91
C GLN A 52 0.25 -21.13 -14.05
N GLU A 53 -1.00 -21.46 -13.69
CA GLU A 53 -2.07 -20.47 -13.62
C GLU A 53 -1.76 -19.39 -12.57
N PRO A 54 -1.80 -18.10 -12.94
CA PRO A 54 -1.44 -17.02 -12.03
C PRO A 54 -2.53 -16.78 -10.99
N ALA A 55 -2.12 -16.67 -9.72
CA ALA A 55 -3.00 -16.27 -8.62
C ALA A 55 -2.79 -14.79 -8.30
N PHE A 56 -3.56 -13.92 -8.94
CA PHE A 56 -3.45 -12.47 -8.75
C PHE A 56 -4.04 -12.00 -7.42
N VAL A 57 -3.46 -10.92 -6.92
CA VAL A 57 -4.00 -10.15 -5.79
C VAL A 57 -4.49 -8.79 -6.28
N GLU A 58 -5.63 -8.36 -5.74
CA GLU A 58 -6.30 -7.11 -6.10
C GLU A 58 -6.49 -6.24 -4.87
N LEU A 59 -6.50 -4.93 -5.07
CA LEU A 59 -6.67 -3.95 -4.01
C LEU A 59 -8.13 -3.50 -3.94
N ASP A 60 -8.65 -3.45 -2.73
CA ASP A 60 -9.95 -2.83 -2.47
C ASP A 60 -9.85 -1.31 -2.43
N GLU A 61 -10.92 -0.62 -2.83
CA GLU A 61 -11.00 0.83 -2.74
C GLU A 61 -10.84 1.30 -1.29
N VAL A 62 -10.03 2.35 -1.11
CA VAL A 62 -9.77 2.96 0.19
C VAL A 62 -10.34 4.34 0.18
N ALA A 63 -11.18 4.64 1.16
CA ALA A 63 -11.81 5.93 1.27
C ALA A 63 -10.78 7.07 1.40
N PRO A 64 -11.15 8.31 1.00
CA PRO A 64 -10.28 9.47 1.15
C PRO A 64 -9.86 9.66 2.62
N MET A 65 -8.56 9.56 2.87
CA MET A 65 -7.98 9.76 4.20
C MET A 65 -6.57 10.36 4.12
N ILE A 66 -6.19 11.14 5.13
CA ILE A 66 -4.86 11.77 5.23
C ILE A 66 -4.42 11.81 6.69
N GLY A 67 -3.12 11.59 6.93
CA GLY A 67 -2.47 11.92 8.19
C GLY A 67 -1.36 12.94 7.93
N LEU A 68 -1.22 13.93 8.79
CA LEU A 68 -0.17 14.94 8.74
C LEU A 68 0.49 15.10 10.12
N ALA A 69 1.79 14.89 10.20
CA ALA A 69 2.58 15.21 11.37
C ALA A 69 2.90 16.73 11.39
N VAL A 70 2.65 17.39 12.52
CA VAL A 70 2.85 18.82 12.73
C VAL A 70 3.56 19.04 14.08
N GLY A 71 4.87 19.24 14.04
CA GLY A 71 5.69 19.41 15.24
C GLY A 71 5.60 18.18 16.15
N ALA A 72 5.18 18.39 17.41
CA ALA A 72 5.01 17.32 18.40
C ALA A 72 3.63 16.62 18.34
N LYS A 73 2.77 16.94 17.36
CA LYS A 73 1.41 16.39 17.22
C LYS A 73 1.16 15.91 15.81
N ALA A 74 0.02 15.26 15.58
CA ALA A 74 -0.49 14.96 14.25
C ALA A 74 -1.98 15.24 14.14
N VAL A 75 -2.46 15.38 12.91
CA VAL A 75 -3.87 15.40 12.53
C VAL A 75 -4.12 14.22 11.59
N ALA A 76 -5.19 13.47 11.79
CA ALA A 76 -5.65 12.44 10.87
C ALA A 76 -7.11 12.69 10.52
N SER A 77 -7.45 12.59 9.24
CA SER A 77 -8.80 12.81 8.71
C SER A 77 -9.18 11.66 7.79
N GLY A 78 -10.41 11.17 7.92
CA GLY A 78 -10.95 10.06 7.12
C GLY A 78 -12.47 9.97 7.25
N PRO A 79 -13.09 8.84 6.83
CA PRO A 79 -14.53 8.65 6.86
C PRO A 79 -15.18 8.86 8.22
N GLU A 80 -14.46 8.50 9.28
CA GLU A 80 -14.91 8.60 10.68
C GLU A 80 -14.75 10.01 11.27
N GLY A 81 -14.24 10.97 10.49
CA GLY A 81 -14.00 12.35 10.92
C GLY A 81 -12.52 12.67 11.07
N THR A 82 -12.23 13.76 11.81
CA THR A 82 -10.87 14.29 12.00
C THR A 82 -10.47 14.26 13.47
N ILE A 83 -9.33 13.65 13.76
CA ILE A 83 -8.72 13.54 15.09
C ILE A 83 -7.34 14.20 15.12
N PHE A 84 -6.90 14.67 16.27
CA PHE A 84 -5.58 15.30 16.43
C PHE A 84 -4.99 15.11 17.82
N GLY A 85 -3.66 15.08 17.93
CA GLY A 85 -2.98 14.94 19.21
C GLY A 85 -1.60 14.29 19.12
N GLU A 86 -0.97 14.12 20.28
CA GLU A 86 0.31 13.39 20.42
C GLU A 86 0.09 11.87 20.31
N ASP A 87 -1.06 11.39 20.77
CA ASP A 87 -1.54 10.02 20.59
C ASP A 87 -1.75 9.69 19.11
N VAL A 88 -2.32 10.61 18.33
CA VAL A 88 -2.44 10.47 16.87
C VAL A 88 -1.07 10.40 16.21
N LEU A 89 -0.11 11.22 16.65
CA LEU A 89 1.28 11.17 16.15
C LEU A 89 1.89 9.78 16.41
N LYS A 90 1.80 9.29 17.64
CA LYS A 90 2.33 7.97 18.03
C LYS A 90 1.68 6.85 17.23
N ALA A 91 0.36 6.89 17.06
CA ALA A 91 -0.39 5.84 16.37
C ALA A 91 -0.11 5.79 14.86
N TYR A 92 0.02 6.93 14.19
CA TYR A 92 0.13 6.99 12.73
C TYR A 92 1.57 7.13 12.21
N PHE A 93 2.48 7.67 13.01
CA PHE A 93 3.84 8.02 12.60
C PHE A 93 4.94 7.42 13.48
N LYS A 94 4.63 6.92 14.69
CA LYS A 94 5.62 6.44 15.67
C LYS A 94 6.82 7.41 15.73
N ASN A 95 8.05 6.89 15.73
CA ASN A 95 9.29 7.67 15.73
C ASN A 95 9.95 7.72 14.34
N ASP A 96 9.31 7.17 13.31
CA ASP A 96 9.91 6.89 12.01
C ASP A 96 8.96 7.15 10.83
N LEU A 97 8.03 8.08 11.02
CA LEU A 97 7.00 8.45 10.05
C LEU A 97 6.14 7.27 9.58
N GLY A 98 5.97 6.27 10.43
CA GLY A 98 5.09 5.12 10.21
C GLY A 98 5.75 3.99 9.42
N PHE A 99 7.06 4.05 9.15
CA PHE A 99 7.76 3.00 8.42
C PHE A 99 7.68 1.65 9.12
N THR A 100 7.96 1.59 10.42
CA THR A 100 7.89 0.36 11.23
C THR A 100 6.49 -0.24 11.21
N ILE A 101 5.43 0.58 11.26
CA ILE A 101 4.04 0.10 11.13
C ILE A 101 3.86 -0.68 9.83
N CYS A 102 4.31 -0.09 8.72
CA CYS A 102 4.17 -0.70 7.40
C CYS A 102 5.03 -1.95 7.26
N TRP A 103 6.28 -1.88 7.73
CA TRP A 103 7.24 -2.98 7.71
C TRP A 103 6.72 -4.22 8.46
N ASP A 104 6.21 -4.02 9.68
CA ASP A 104 5.67 -5.08 10.53
C ASP A 104 4.39 -5.65 9.91
N TRP A 105 3.47 -4.79 9.46
CA TRP A 105 2.20 -5.18 8.84
C TRP A 105 2.41 -6.07 7.60
N MET A 106 3.36 -5.71 6.74
CA MET A 106 3.72 -6.51 5.57
C MET A 106 4.60 -7.72 5.90
N GLY A 107 5.08 -7.85 7.14
CA GLY A 107 5.94 -8.94 7.60
C GLY A 107 7.31 -8.96 6.94
N LEU A 108 7.84 -7.81 6.52
CA LEU A 108 9.10 -7.71 5.77
C LEU A 108 10.33 -8.11 6.62
N GLY A 109 10.24 -8.01 7.94
CA GLY A 109 11.24 -8.50 8.89
C GLY A 109 11.06 -9.95 9.33
N GLY A 110 10.09 -10.67 8.74
CA GLY A 110 9.59 -11.94 9.25
C GLY A 110 8.45 -11.73 10.25
N ARG A 111 7.37 -12.52 10.13
CA ARG A 111 6.23 -12.43 11.04
C ARG A 111 6.61 -12.96 12.42
N ASN A 112 6.44 -12.14 13.46
CA ASN A 112 6.46 -12.63 14.83
C ASN A 112 5.26 -13.58 15.02
N LYS A 113 5.52 -14.84 15.31
CA LYS A 113 4.48 -15.88 15.50
C LYS A 113 3.54 -15.61 16.70
N GLN A 114 3.79 -14.57 17.48
CA GLN A 114 3.06 -14.20 18.69
C GLN A 114 2.17 -12.96 18.51
N GLU A 115 2.26 -12.26 17.37
CA GLU A 115 1.32 -11.17 17.09
C GLU A 115 0.06 -11.74 16.43
N PRO A 116 -1.13 -11.37 16.92
CA PRO A 116 -2.38 -11.78 16.28
C PRO A 116 -2.41 -11.24 14.84
N ALA A 117 -2.87 -12.08 13.90
CA ALA A 117 -3.22 -11.61 12.58
C ALA A 117 -4.31 -10.55 12.73
N ALA A 118 -4.06 -9.38 12.16
CA ALA A 118 -5.00 -8.27 12.18
C ALA A 118 -6.14 -8.45 11.17
#